data_AF-A0A2M7ZSL7-F1
#
_entry.id   AF-A0A2M7ZSL7-F1
#
_cell.length_a   1.000
_cell.length_b   1.000
_cell.length_c   1.000
_cell.angle_alpha   90.00
_cell.angle_beta   90.00
_cell.angle_gamma   90.00
#
_symmetry.space_group_name_H-M   'P 1'
#
loop_
_entity.id
_entity.type
_entity.pdbx_description
1 polymer ?
#
loop_
_entity_poly.entity_id
_entity_poly.type
_entity_poly.pdbx_seq_one_letter_code
_entity_poly.pdbx_strand_id
1 'polypeptide(L)'
;MNKQLLELYTDYLTSSFSYTTATGLSVMSEGKISRDKVTRSLSSEYFTAAKLWETVLNEQTKKEKRVSEKTKIEQYQEMLKVNIRRC
;
A
#
# COMPACT_ATOMS: atom_id res chain seq x y z
N MET A 1 5.09 -4.62 1.69
CA MET A 1 5.55 -3.27 1.32
C MET A 1 6.60 -2.84 2.34
N ASN A 2 7.71 -2.22 1.93
CA ASN A 2 8.75 -1.82 2.88
C ASN A 2 8.38 -0.44 3.46
N LYS A 3 7.55 -0.43 4.50
CA LYS A 3 6.94 0.79 5.08
C LYS A 3 7.99 1.82 5.48
N GLN A 4 9.09 1.37 6.06
CA GLN A 4 10.23 2.22 6.47
C GLN A 4 10.86 2.96 5.29
N LEU A 5 10.97 2.33 4.12
CA LEU A 5 11.52 2.99 2.93
C LEU A 5 10.56 4.08 2.42
N LEU A 6 9.25 3.85 2.52
CA LEU A 6 8.25 4.82 2.09
C LEU A 6 8.18 6.03 3.01
N GLU A 7 8.15 5.80 4.33
CA GLU A 7 8.17 6.87 5.33
C GLU A 7 9.41 7.73 5.15
N LEU A 8 10.59 7.10 5.05
CA LEU A 8 11.84 7.84 4.86
C LEU A 8 11.88 8.63 3.54
N TYR A 9 11.37 8.06 2.44
CA TYR A 9 11.29 8.79 1.17
C TYR A 9 10.30 9.95 1.26
N THR A 10 9.19 9.78 1.99
CA THR A 10 8.20 10.83 2.22
C THR A 10 8.79 11.96 3.06
N ASP A 11 9.47 11.63 4.16
CA ASP A 11 10.15 12.60 5.03
C ASP A 11 11.24 13.37 4.27
N TYR A 12 11.96 12.69 3.39
CA TYR A 12 12.94 13.33 2.51
C TYR A 12 12.29 14.35 1.57
N LEU A 13 11.15 14.01 0.96
CA LEU A 13 10.43 14.90 0.05
C LEU A 13 9.80 16.08 0.80
N THR A 14 9.27 15.88 2.00
CA THR A 14 8.62 16.94 2.80
C THR A 14 9.62 17.87 3.47
N SER A 15 10.79 17.36 3.86
CA SER A 15 11.84 18.15 4.52
C SER A 15 12.71 18.93 3.54
N SER A 16 12.65 18.61 2.25
CA SER A 16 13.47 19.25 1.22
C SER A 16 12.66 20.30 0.46
N PHE A 17 13.13 21.55 0.47
CA PHE A 17 12.48 22.66 -0.23
C PHE A 17 13.01 22.90 -1.64
N SER A 18 14.03 22.15 -2.06
CA SER A 18 14.68 22.25 -3.37
C SER A 18 14.33 21.06 -4.28
N TYR A 19 14.85 21.07 -5.51
CA TYR A 19 14.66 19.97 -6.45
C TYR A 19 15.21 18.65 -5.88
N THR A 20 14.32 17.74 -5.54
CA THR A 20 14.66 16.43 -4.96
C THR A 20 14.49 15.32 -5.97
N THR A 21 15.40 14.34 -5.90
CA THR A 21 15.35 13.14 -6.75
C THR A 21 15.70 11.90 -5.92
N ALA A 22 15.22 10.73 -6.34
CA ALA A 22 15.59 9.46 -5.74
C ALA A 22 17.11 9.18 -5.82
N THR A 23 17.78 9.73 -6.85
CA THR A 23 19.25 9.70 -6.95
C THR A 23 19.90 10.55 -5.86
N GLY A 24 19.38 11.75 -5.62
CA GLY A 24 19.86 12.63 -4.55
C GLY A 24 19.77 11.99 -3.17
N LEU A 25 18.66 11.29 -2.89
CA LEU A 25 18.53 10.50 -1.66
C LEU A 25 19.56 9.37 -1.59
N SER A 26 19.80 8.67 -2.71
CA SER A 26 20.79 7.59 -2.75
C SER A 26 22.20 8.08 -2.43
N VAL A 27 22.59 9.24 -2.98
CA VAL A 27 23.87 9.89 -2.68
C VAL A 27 23.94 10.31 -1.21
N MET A 28 22.89 10.94 -0.68
CA MET A 28 22.84 11.37 0.73
C MET A 28 22.88 10.20 1.71
N SER A 29 22.35 9.04 1.30
CA SER A 29 22.35 7.81 2.08
C SER A 29 23.62 6.96 1.86
N GLU A 30 24.64 7.49 1.18
CA GLU A 30 25.90 6.78 0.85
C GLU A 30 25.64 5.44 0.13
N GLY A 31 24.58 5.36 -0.68
CA GLY A 31 24.18 4.15 -1.39
C GLY A 31 23.42 3.11 -0.55
N LYS A 32 23.15 3.35 0.74
CA LYS A 32 22.33 2.44 1.58
C LYS A 32 20.92 2.25 1.03
N ILE A 33 20.39 3.30 0.39
CA ILE A 33 19.13 3.26 -0.35
C ILE A 33 19.45 3.44 -1.83
N SER A 34 19.18 2.42 -2.64
CA SER A 34 19.33 2.51 -4.09
C SER A 34 18.14 3.27 -4.70
N ARG A 35 18.44 4.14 -5.68
CA ARG A 35 17.46 4.79 -6.56
C ARG A 35 16.47 3.78 -7.13
N ASP A 36 16.95 2.64 -7.62
CA ASP A 36 16.12 1.59 -8.24
C ASP A 36 15.15 0.96 -7.24
N LYS A 37 15.54 0.88 -5.97
CA LYS A 37 14.68 0.37 -4.90
C LYS A 37 13.49 1.31 -4.67
N VAL A 38 13.72 2.62 -4.73
CA VAL A 38 12.66 3.64 -4.63
C VAL A 38 11.75 3.57 -5.87
N THR A 39 12.32 3.60 -7.08
CA THR A 39 11.54 3.55 -8.33
C THR A 39 10.70 2.27 -8.44
N ARG A 40 11.27 1.10 -8.11
CA ARG A 40 10.53 -0.17 -8.12
C ARG A 40 9.43 -0.21 -7.06
N SER A 41 9.64 0.44 -5.92
CA SER A 41 8.60 0.56 -4.89
C SER A 41 7.43 1.40 -5.40
N LEU A 42 7.70 2.61 -5.89
CA LEU A 42 6.67 3.53 -6.41
C LEU A 42 5.94 2.99 -7.65
N SER A 43 6.62 2.19 -8.46
CA SER A 43 6.05 1.56 -9.67
C SER A 43 5.16 0.34 -9.37
N SER A 44 5.01 -0.08 -8.11
CA SER A 44 4.16 -1.22 -7.77
C SER A 44 2.67 -0.86 -7.81
N GLU A 45 1.80 -1.80 -8.20
CA GLU A 45 0.33 -1.64 -8.27
C GLU A 45 -0.31 -1.18 -6.94
N TYR A 46 0.41 -1.32 -5.83
CA TYR A 46 0.01 -0.88 -4.50
C TYR A 46 -0.14 0.65 -4.35
N PHE A 47 0.38 1.43 -5.29
CA PHE A 47 0.26 2.90 -5.29
C PHE A 47 -0.98 3.43 -6.02
N THR A 48 -1.90 2.56 -6.41
CA THR A 48 -3.22 3.01 -6.87
C THR A 48 -3.97 3.67 -5.71
N ALA A 49 -4.61 4.81 -5.95
CA ALA A 49 -5.33 5.58 -4.91
C ALA A 49 -6.29 4.73 -4.07
N ALA A 50 -6.98 3.76 -4.70
CA ALA A 50 -7.88 2.82 -4.03
C ALA A 50 -7.15 1.88 -3.02
N LYS A 51 -5.99 1.33 -3.40
CA LYS A 51 -5.17 0.44 -2.55
C LYS A 51 -4.54 1.20 -1.39
N LEU A 52 -4.11 2.44 -1.63
CA LEU A 52 -3.56 3.29 -0.59
C LEU A 52 -4.62 3.65 0.45
N TRP A 53 -5.83 4.01 0.00
CA TRP A 53 -6.97 4.28 0.88
C TRP A 53 -7.40 3.05 1.70
N GLU A 54 -7.47 1.88 1.07
CA GLU A 54 -7.74 0.62 1.77
C GLU A 54 -6.75 0.39 2.91
N THR A 55 -5.46 0.68 2.68
CA THR A 55 -4.41 0.52 3.70
C THR A 55 -4.63 1.46 4.88
N VAL A 56 -4.90 2.75 4.63
CA VAL A 56 -5.15 3.74 5.69
C VAL A 56 -6.40 3.39 6.50
N LEU A 57 -7.49 2.99 5.83
CA LEU A 57 -8.73 2.61 6.48
C LEU A 57 -8.55 1.37 7.36
N ASN A 58 -7.82 0.37 6.89
CA ASN A 58 -7.54 -0.84 7.67
C ASN A 58 -6.66 -0.54 8.89
N GLU A 59 -5.68 0.34 8.75
CA GLU A 59 -4.77 0.76 9.83
C GLU A 59 -5.51 1.59 10.90
N GLN A 60 -6.37 2.52 10.48
CA GLN A 60 -7.19 3.36 11.36
C GLN A 60 -8.27 2.56 12.09
N THR A 61 -8.83 1.53 11.46
CA THR A 61 -9.96 0.79 12.03
C THR A 61 -9.56 -0.30 13.01
N LYS A 62 -8.26 -0.55 13.27
CA LYS A 62 -7.77 -1.73 14.02
C LYS A 62 -8.58 -2.99 13.70
N LYS A 63 -9.00 -3.14 12.43
CA LYS A 63 -9.58 -4.38 11.97
C LYS A 63 -8.41 -5.34 11.84
N GLU A 64 -7.98 -5.89 12.96
CA GLU A 64 -7.45 -7.25 12.96
C GLU A 64 -8.37 -8.03 12.04
N LYS A 65 -7.81 -8.68 11.02
CA LYS A 65 -8.57 -9.65 10.24
C LYS A 65 -9.27 -10.51 11.29
N ARG A 66 -10.59 -10.36 11.45
CA ARG A 66 -11.36 -11.37 12.15
C ARG A 66 -11.17 -12.60 11.27
N VAL A 67 -10.23 -13.45 11.66
CA VAL A 67 -10.15 -14.82 11.20
C VAL A 67 -11.35 -15.51 11.81
N SER A 68 -12.53 -15.20 11.28
CA SER A 68 -13.83 -15.85 11.52
C SER A 68 -14.94 -14.97 10.97
N GLU A 69 -15.84 -15.63 10.23
CA GLU A 69 -17.07 -15.13 9.63
C GLU A 69 -16.87 -14.33 8.34
N LYS A 70 -17.07 -15.04 7.21
CA LYS A 70 -17.22 -14.51 5.85
C LYS A 70 -17.86 -13.13 5.87
N THR A 71 -17.31 -12.17 5.12
CA THR A 71 -17.92 -10.84 5.06
C THR A 71 -19.37 -10.94 4.61
N LYS A 72 -20.25 -10.05 5.10
CA LYS A 72 -21.67 -10.07 4.73
C LYS A 72 -21.85 -10.06 3.21
N ILE A 73 -20.97 -9.37 2.50
CA ILE A 73 -20.90 -9.33 1.02
C ILE A 73 -20.57 -10.71 0.44
N GLU A 74 -19.56 -11.41 0.95
CA GLU A 74 -19.24 -12.78 0.52
C GLU A 74 -20.39 -13.75 0.82
N GLN A 75 -21.09 -13.60 1.94
CA GLN A 75 -22.27 -14.42 2.25
C GLN A 75 -23.40 -14.20 1.23
N TYR A 76 -23.68 -12.94 0.86
CA TYR A 76 -24.65 -12.62 -0.18
C TYR A 76 -24.22 -13.16 -1.55
N GLN A 77 -22.94 -13.06 -1.90
CA GLN A 77 -22.41 -13.60 -3.15
C GLN A 77 -22.54 -15.13 -3.22
N GLU A 78 -22.26 -15.83 -2.14
CA GLU A 78 -22.42 -17.29 -2.08
C GLU A 78 -23.89 -17.71 -2.13
N MET A 79 -24.79 -17.01 -1.43
CA MET A 79 -26.24 -17.21 -1.53
C MET A 79 -26.75 -17.04 -2.97
N LEU A 80 -26.30 -15.99 -3.66
CA LEU A 80 -26.66 -15.74 -5.06
C LEU A 80 -26.13 -16.83 -6.00
N LYS A 81 -24.88 -17.28 -5.81
CA LYS A 81 -24.31 -18.39 -6.61
C LYS A 81 -25.08 -19.69 -6.43
N VAL A 82 -25.48 -20.03 -5.19
CA VAL A 82 -26.30 -21.22 -4.91
C VAL A 82 -27.66 -21.11 -5.59
N ASN A 83 -28.26 -19.92 -5.62
CA ASN A 83 -29.58 -19.72 -6.23
C ASN A 83 -29.51 -19.83 -7.76
N ILE A 84 -28.48 -19.27 -8.39
CA ILE A 84 -28.24 -19.37 -9.84
C ILE A 84 -27.96 -20.83 -10.25
N ARG A 85 -27.27 -21.61 -9.41
CA ARG A 85 -27.00 -23.04 -9.68
C ARG A 85 -28.21 -23.96 -9.51
N ARG A 86 -29.30 -23.47 -8.90
CA ARG A 86 -30.54 -24.20 -8.66
C ARG A 86 -31.59 -23.97 -9.75
N CYS A 87 -31.39 -22.99 -10.62
CA CYS A 87 -32.10 -22.83 -11.89
C CYS A 87 -31.43 -23.69 -12.97
#